data_AF-G7NZE0-F1
#
_entry.id   AF-G7NZE0-F1
#
_cell.length_a   1.000
_cell.length_b   1.000
_cell.length_c   1.000
_cell.angle_alpha   90.00
_cell.angle_beta   90.00
_cell.angle_gamma   90.00
#
_symmetry.space_group_name_H-M   'P 1'
#
loop_
_entity.id
_entity.type
_entity.pdbx_description
1 polymer ?
#
loop_
_entity_poly.entity_id
_entity_poly.type
_entity_poly.pdbx_seq_one_letter_code
_entity_poly.pdbx_strand_id
1 'polypeptide(L)'
;FRNLVQLYKSEDDMEISKKIKTQWTSLGLEDVQFVNYSVLLNLPDPSPSTVTLSSSGQCFHPNGQPCSEEARKDSSQDLLYSYAAYSAKGILK
;
A
#
# COMPACT_ATOMS: atom_id res chain seq x y z
N PHE A 1 9.73 -2.54 18.64
CA PHE A 1 9.89 -2.50 17.17
C PHE A 1 8.66 -3.10 16.53
N ARG A 2 7.80 -2.29 15.90
CA ARG A 2 6.68 -2.81 15.13
C ARG A 2 7.23 -3.31 13.80
N ASN A 3 7.16 -4.62 13.60
CA ASN A 3 7.48 -5.27 12.33
C ASN A 3 6.33 -4.95 11.37
N LEU A 4 6.50 -3.93 10.53
CA LEU A 4 5.55 -3.62 9.46
C LEU A 4 5.78 -4.69 8.38
N VAL A 5 5.02 -5.79 8.49
CA VAL A 5 4.97 -6.84 7.49
C VAL A 5 4.56 -6.20 6.16
N GLN A 6 5.35 -6.51 5.14
CA GLN A 6 5.31 -6.03 3.77
C GLN A 6 3.88 -5.96 3.18
N LEU A 7 3.36 -4.74 3.04
CA LEU A 7 2.00 -4.45 2.58
C LEU A 7 1.91 -4.46 1.04
N TYR A 8 1.96 -5.64 0.41
CA TYR A 8 1.69 -5.91 -1.02
C TYR A 8 2.90 -6.00 -1.98
N LYS A 9 3.30 -7.23 -2.30
CA LYS A 9 3.23 -7.70 -3.69
C LYS A 9 1.88 -8.41 -3.80
N SER A 10 1.04 -8.07 -4.77
CA SER A 10 -0.33 -8.63 -4.92
C SER A 10 -0.38 -10.14 -5.21
N GLU A 11 0.69 -10.87 -4.93
CA GLU A 11 0.89 -12.28 -5.18
C GLU A 11 0.85 -13.13 -3.89
N ASP A 12 0.81 -12.55 -2.68
CA ASP A 12 0.97 -13.34 -1.43
C ASP A 12 -0.24 -13.46 -0.49
N ASP A 13 -1.25 -12.59 -0.51
CA ASP A 13 -2.39 -12.72 0.45
C ASP A 13 -3.22 -14.00 0.20
N MET A 14 -3.36 -14.39 -1.08
CA MET A 14 -4.01 -15.63 -1.47
C MET A 14 -3.17 -16.86 -1.06
N GLU A 15 -1.84 -16.78 -1.21
CA GLU A 15 -0.93 -17.86 -0.81
C GLU A 15 -0.85 -18.02 0.72
N ILE A 16 -0.89 -16.91 1.45
CA ILE A 16 -1.03 -16.91 2.92
C ILE A 16 -2.36 -17.57 3.31
N SER A 17 -3.46 -17.17 2.66
CA SER A 17 -4.78 -17.75 2.90
C SER A 17 -4.79 -19.26 2.67
N LYS A 18 -4.16 -19.74 1.58
CA LYS A 18 -3.91 -21.17 1.30
C LYS A 18 -3.15 -21.87 2.42
N LYS A 19 -2.05 -21.27 2.92
CA LYS A 19 -1.27 -21.83 4.03
C LYS A 19 -2.11 -21.96 5.30
N ILE A 20 -2.91 -20.94 5.63
CA ILE A 20 -3.79 -20.95 6.82
C ILE A 20 -4.83 -22.06 6.69
N LYS A 21 -5.48 -22.20 5.53
CA LYS A 21 -6.45 -23.28 5.29
C LYS A 21 -5.81 -24.65 5.54
N THR A 22 -4.63 -24.90 4.96
CA THR A 22 -3.91 -26.16 5.15
C THR A 22 -3.61 -26.44 6.63
N GLN A 23 -3.16 -25.42 7.37
CA GLN A 23 -2.88 -25.56 8.80
C GLN A 23 -4.15 -25.88 9.61
N TRP A 24 -5.24 -25.14 9.39
CA TRP A 24 -6.50 -25.37 10.08
C TRP A 24 -7.09 -26.75 9.81
N THR A 25 -7.04 -27.22 8.56
CA THR A 25 -7.45 -28.59 8.21
C THR A 25 -6.56 -29.63 8.90
N SER A 26 -5.24 -29.41 8.97
CA SER A 26 -4.32 -30.33 9.66
C SER A 26 -4.57 -30.43 11.18
N LEU A 27 -5.17 -29.41 11.78
CA LEU A 27 -5.55 -29.35 13.19
C LEU A 27 -6.95 -29.96 13.47
N GLY A 28 -7.61 -30.52 12.45
CA GLY A 28 -8.89 -31.21 12.61
C GLY A 28 -10.13 -30.34 12.39
N LEU A 29 -10.00 -29.13 11.84
CA LEU A 29 -11.16 -28.38 11.36
C LEU A 29 -11.60 -28.93 10.00
N GLU A 30 -12.85 -29.40 9.94
CA GLU A 30 -13.42 -30.06 8.75
C GLU A 30 -13.99 -29.03 7.75
N ASP A 31 -14.60 -27.95 8.24
CA ASP A 31 -15.31 -26.97 7.42
C ASP A 31 -14.51 -25.69 7.13
N VAL A 32 -13.32 -25.83 6.55
CA VAL A 32 -12.47 -24.69 6.18
C VAL A 32 -12.61 -24.35 4.70
N GLN A 33 -13.19 -23.20 4.38
CA GLN A 33 -13.50 -22.80 3.01
C GLN A 33 -12.90 -21.45 2.62
N PHE A 34 -12.63 -21.28 1.32
CA PHE A 34 -12.37 -19.96 0.74
C PHE A 34 -13.68 -19.40 0.22
N VAL A 35 -14.04 -18.21 0.69
CA VAL A 35 -15.18 -17.46 0.15
C VAL A 35 -14.64 -16.19 -0.46
N ASN A 36 -14.77 -16.10 -1.78
CA ASN A 36 -14.31 -14.94 -2.54
C ASN A 36 -15.42 -13.89 -2.61
N TYR A 37 -15.03 -12.64 -2.42
CA TYR A 37 -15.92 -11.50 -2.54
C TYR A 37 -15.34 -10.51 -3.54
N SER A 38 -16.19 -9.97 -4.40
CA SER A 38 -15.86 -8.79 -5.17
C SER A 38 -16.12 -7.57 -4.30
N VAL A 39 -15.07 -6.84 -3.98
CA VAL A 39 -15.13 -5.60 -3.21
C VAL A 39 -14.46 -4.48 -3.98
N LEU A 40 -14.87 -3.25 -3.74
CA LEU A 40 -14.13 -2.10 -4.25
C LEU A 40 -12.81 -2.01 -3.49
N LEU A 41 -11.70 -2.19 -4.18
CA LEU A 41 -10.37 -1.88 -3.65
C LEU A 41 -9.87 -0.59 -4.28
N ASN A 42 -9.06 0.13 -3.55
CA ASN A 42 -8.44 1.35 -4.03
C ASN A 42 -6.94 1.30 -3.71
N LEU A 43 -6.15 1.27 -4.79
CA LEU A 43 -4.70 1.09 -4.77
C LEU A 43 -4.02 2.41 -5.17
N PRO A 44 -2.77 2.65 -4.72
CA PRO A 44 -2.01 3.80 -5.17
C PRO A 44 -1.81 3.79 -6.69
N ASP A 45 -1.81 4.98 -7.29
CA ASP A 45 -1.41 5.17 -8.68
C ASP A 45 0.10 4.89 -8.86
N PRO A 46 0.56 4.52 -10.07
CA PRO A 46 2.00 4.33 -10.35
C PRO A 46 2.86 5.58 -10.13
N SER A 47 2.23 6.76 -10.14
CA SER A 47 2.87 8.02 -9.76
C SER A 47 2.55 8.35 -8.30
N PRO A 48 3.55 8.69 -7.47
CA PRO A 48 3.32 9.06 -6.09
C PRO A 48 2.48 10.34 -5.98
N SER A 49 1.69 10.42 -4.92
CA SER A 49 0.98 11.66 -4.56
C SER A 49 1.98 12.73 -4.09
N THR A 50 1.58 14.01 -4.13
CA THR A 50 2.42 15.12 -3.67
C THR A 50 1.61 16.13 -2.88
N VAL A 51 2.31 16.90 -2.04
CA VAL A 51 1.80 18.08 -1.34
C VAL A 51 2.63 19.27 -1.79
N THR A 52 1.96 20.33 -2.24
CA THR A 52 2.62 21.55 -2.73
C THR A 52 2.26 22.74 -1.86
N LEU A 53 3.27 23.46 -1.36
CA LEU A 53 3.06 24.73 -0.69
C LEU A 53 2.69 25.78 -1.74
N SER A 54 1.48 26.33 -1.66
CA SER A 54 0.99 27.33 -2.62
C SER A 54 1.79 28.64 -2.59
N SER A 55 2.37 29.00 -1.44
CA SER A 55 3.14 30.24 -1.27
C SER A 55 4.50 30.23 -1.95
N SER A 56 5.18 29.07 -1.97
CA SER A 56 6.56 28.92 -2.47
C SER A 56 6.66 28.03 -3.71
N GLY A 57 5.60 27.30 -4.05
CA GLY A 57 5.61 26.27 -5.10
C GLY A 57 6.44 25.03 -4.73
N GLN A 58 6.93 24.91 -3.50
CA GLN A 58 7.73 23.76 -3.07
C GLN A 58 6.86 22.50 -3.03
N CYS A 59 7.39 21.42 -3.59
CA CYS A 59 6.72 20.12 -3.72
C CYS A 59 7.38 19.10 -2.80
N PHE A 60 6.55 18.34 -2.09
CA PHE A 60 6.96 17.27 -1.19
C PHE A 60 6.17 15.99 -1.45
N HIS A 61 6.82 14.85 -1.28
CA HIS A 61 6.17 13.54 -1.16
C HIS A 61 5.50 13.39 0.21
N PRO A 62 4.57 12.43 0.40
CA PRO A 62 3.86 12.25 1.67
C PRO A 62 4.77 11.93 2.87
N ASN A 63 5.99 11.44 2.61
CA ASN A 63 7.01 11.19 3.61
C ASN A 63 7.86 12.44 3.96
N GLY A 64 7.56 13.61 3.37
CA GLY A 64 8.25 14.88 3.61
C GLY A 64 9.48 15.13 2.74
N GLN A 65 9.89 14.19 1.88
CA GLN A 65 11.02 14.41 0.98
C GLN A 65 10.64 15.35 -0.17
N PRO A 66 11.55 16.22 -0.64
CA PRO A 66 11.26 17.08 -1.77
C PRO A 66 11.10 16.25 -3.05
N CYS A 67 10.28 16.72 -3.99
CA CYS A 67 9.96 15.99 -5.22
C CYS A 67 11.11 15.90 -6.24
N SER A 68 12.26 16.53 -5.98
CA SER A 68 13.37 16.59 -6.95
C SER A 68 14.09 15.25 -7.10
N GLU A 69 14.67 15.01 -8.28
CA GLU A 69 15.34 13.74 -8.63
C GLU A 69 16.53 13.42 -7.69
N GLU A 70 17.16 14.45 -7.11
CA GLU A 70 18.28 14.30 -6.17
C GLU A 70 17.85 13.63 -4.86
N ALA A 71 16.60 13.81 -4.44
CA ALA A 71 16.06 13.23 -3.21
C ALA A 71 15.63 11.76 -3.37
N ARG A 72 15.43 11.28 -4.60
CA ARG A 72 15.07 9.88 -4.90
C ARG A 72 16.22 8.89 -4.69
N LYS A 73 17.46 9.36 -4.62
CA LYS A 73 18.65 8.50 -4.47
C LYS A 73 18.77 7.83 -3.10
N ASP A 74 18.09 8.35 -2.07
CA ASP A 74 18.29 7.94 -0.67
C ASP A 74 17.03 7.34 -0.02
N SER A 75 15.92 7.22 -0.75
CA SER A 75 14.66 6.68 -0.25
C SER A 75 14.40 5.28 -0.76
N SER A 76 14.01 4.35 0.13
CA SER A 76 13.34 3.14 -0.33
C SER A 76 12.08 3.54 -1.11
N GLN A 77 11.96 3.01 -2.34
CA GLN A 77 10.87 3.36 -3.25
C GLN A 77 9.49 3.18 -2.59
N ASP A 78 9.35 2.22 -1.69
CA ASP A 78 8.14 1.92 -0.93
C ASP A 78 7.61 3.10 -0.08
N LEU A 79 8.48 3.99 0.42
CA LEU A 79 8.07 5.11 1.26
C LEU A 79 7.42 6.26 0.47
N LEU A 80 7.75 6.39 -0.82
CA LEU A 80 7.25 7.43 -1.70
C LEU A 80 5.78 7.21 -2.10
N TYR A 81 5.27 5.98 -1.99
CA TYR A 81 3.92 5.59 -2.40
C TYR A 81 2.91 5.53 -1.25
N SER A 82 3.18 6.21 -0.13
CA SER A 82 2.19 6.36 0.94
C SER A 82 0.90 6.98 0.36
N TYR A 83 -0.23 6.30 0.57
CA TYR A 83 -1.49 6.61 -0.08
C TYR A 83 -2.68 6.39 0.86
N ALA A 84 -3.72 7.23 0.73
CA ALA A 84 -4.96 7.09 1.47
C ALA A 84 -6.02 6.44 0.59
N ALA A 85 -6.33 5.17 0.88
CA ALA A 85 -7.37 4.44 0.16
C ALA A 85 -8.73 5.16 0.30
N TYR A 86 -9.46 5.20 -0.81
CA TYR A 86 -10.75 5.85 -1.05
C TYR A 86 -10.71 7.39 -1.02
N SER A 87 -9.52 8.00 -1.00
CA SER A 87 -9.41 9.45 -1.19
C SER A 87 -9.89 9.87 -2.57
N ALA A 88 -10.65 10.96 -2.63
CA ALA A 88 -11.02 11.56 -3.90
C ALA A 88 -9.77 11.99 -4.68
N LYS A 89 -9.78 11.76 -5.99
CA LYS A 89 -8.68 12.17 -6.88
C LYS A 89 -8.87 13.61 -7.31
N GLY A 90 -7.84 14.44 -7.11
CA GLY A 90 -7.85 15.82 -7.57
C GLY A 90 -6.73 16.65 -6.96
N ILE A 91 -6.66 17.91 -7.40
CA ILE A 91 -5.83 18.96 -6.80
C ILE A 91 -6.80 19.97 -6.20
N LEU A 92 -6.65 20.27 -4.92
CA LEU A 92 -7.43 21.33 -4.27
C LEU A 92 -6.93 22.69 -4.78
N LYS A 93 -7.85 23.52 -5.28
CA LYS A 93 -7.60 24.90 -5.73
C LYS A 93 -7.98 25.90 -4.65
#